data_AF-A0A078L362-F1
#
_entry.id   AF-A0A078L362-F1
#
_cell.length_a   1.000
_cell.length_b   1.000
_cell.length_c   1.000
_cell.angle_alpha   90.00
_cell.angle_beta   90.00
_cell.angle_gamma   90.00
#
_symmetry.space_group_name_H-M   'P 1'
#
loop_
_entity.id
_entity.type
_entity.pdbx_description
1 polymer ?
#
loop_
_entity_poly.entity_id
_entity_poly.type
_entity_poly.pdbx_seq_one_letter_code
_entity_poly.pdbx_strand_id
1 'polypeptide(L)'
;MVIFLDVLSTIKKIDLLDLSLVKIKLSMSNEEGGYEWPLDAIDEAIVAYRTFLKTVLKKREAKSDKLLQPEPIADIVWHTHILFTQKYHEDCMDIFGEYIHHQPKIIS
;
A
#
# COMPACT_ATOMS: atom_id res chain seq x y z
N MET A 1 -3.71 20.65 -18.72
CA MET A 1 -3.62 19.37 -19.47
C MET A 1 -2.46 18.48 -18.99
N VAL A 2 -1.34 19.03 -18.51
CA VAL A 2 -0.16 18.27 -18.05
C VAL A 2 -0.39 17.50 -16.74
N ILE A 3 -1.00 18.13 -15.72
CA ILE A 3 -1.24 17.50 -14.39
C ILE A 3 -2.14 16.24 -14.48
N PHE A 4 -3.15 16.25 -15.34
CA PHE A 4 -4.09 15.13 -15.46
C PHE A 4 -3.44 13.86 -16.05
N LEU A 5 -2.52 14.03 -17.01
CA LEU A 5 -1.77 12.90 -17.60
C LEU A 5 -0.83 12.26 -16.58
N ASP A 6 -0.26 13.08 -15.69
CA ASP A 6 0.65 12.62 -14.63
C ASP A 6 -0.08 11.75 -13.60
N VAL A 7 -1.28 12.17 -13.18
CA VAL A 7 -2.13 11.42 -12.25
C VAL A 7 -2.54 10.05 -12.82
N LEU A 8 -2.94 9.99 -14.10
CA LEU A 8 -3.30 8.72 -14.74
C LEU A 8 -2.09 7.78 -14.84
N SER A 9 -0.91 8.33 -15.14
CA SER A 9 0.33 7.54 -15.20
C SER A 9 0.67 6.94 -13.82
N THR A 10 0.49 7.73 -12.75
CA THR A 10 0.74 7.31 -11.38
C THR A 10 -0.28 6.29 -10.89
N ILE A 11 -1.56 6.44 -11.26
CA ILE A 11 -2.58 5.42 -10.98
C ILE A 11 -2.20 4.08 -11.64
N LYS A 12 -1.68 4.11 -12.87
CA LYS A 12 -1.21 2.90 -13.55
C LYS A 12 -0.02 2.27 -12.82
N LYS A 13 0.92 3.06 -12.29
CA LYS A 13 1.99 2.55 -11.41
C LYS A 13 1.42 1.85 -10.18
N ILE A 14 0.42 2.46 -9.51
CA ILE A 14 -0.25 1.84 -8.36
C ILE A 14 -0.97 0.55 -8.75
N ASP A 15 -1.56 0.45 -9.95
CA ASP A 15 -2.23 -0.76 -10.43
C ASP A 15 -1.26 -1.89 -10.79
N LEU A 16 -0.05 -1.53 -11.23
CA LEU A 16 1.00 -2.47 -11.61
C LEU A 16 2.03 -2.73 -10.51
N LEU A 17 1.92 -2.05 -9.36
CA LEU A 17 2.82 -2.21 -8.23
C LEU A 17 3.01 -3.69 -7.90
N ASP A 18 4.24 -4.17 -7.96
CA ASP A 18 4.55 -5.57 -7.66
C ASP A 18 4.49 -5.80 -6.16
N LEU A 19 3.50 -6.58 -5.73
CA LEU A 19 3.27 -6.97 -4.33
C LEU A 19 3.52 -8.47 -4.12
N SER A 20 4.27 -9.13 -5.00
CA SER A 20 4.50 -10.58 -4.94
C SER A 20 5.14 -11.01 -3.62
N LEU A 21 6.14 -10.27 -3.12
CA LEU A 21 6.78 -10.56 -1.83
C LEU A 21 5.80 -10.39 -0.65
N VAL A 22 4.93 -9.39 -0.72
CA VAL A 22 3.88 -9.17 0.28
C VAL A 22 2.88 -10.32 0.25
N LYS A 23 2.43 -10.74 -0.93
CA LYS A 23 1.54 -11.89 -1.11
C LYS A 23 2.16 -13.17 -0.56
N ILE A 24 3.43 -13.44 -0.89
CA ILE A 24 4.18 -14.58 -0.35
C ILE A 24 4.19 -14.52 1.17
N LYS A 25 4.61 -13.38 1.76
CA LYS A 25 4.71 -13.22 3.22
C LYS A 25 3.38 -13.43 3.95
N LEU A 26 2.27 -12.92 3.38
CA LEU A 26 0.93 -13.11 3.93
C LEU A 26 0.49 -14.58 3.86
N SER A 27 0.85 -15.30 2.79
CA SER A 27 0.48 -16.71 2.60
C SER A 27 1.35 -17.72 3.37
N MET A 28 2.58 -17.34 3.75
CA MET A 28 3.51 -18.20 4.48
C MET A 28 2.95 -18.62 5.84
N SER A 29 3.41 -19.78 6.32
CA SER A 29 3.00 -20.29 7.63
C SER A 29 3.44 -19.36 8.77
N ASN A 30 2.73 -19.38 9.90
CA ASN A 30 3.09 -18.64 11.10
C ASN A 30 4.41 -19.18 11.67
N GLU A 31 4.69 -20.48 11.51
CA GLU A 31 5.96 -21.12 11.88
C GLU A 31 7.15 -20.57 11.08
N GLU A 32 6.95 -20.22 9.82
CA GLU A 32 7.94 -19.57 8.95
C GLU A 32 7.91 -18.03 9.08
N GLY A 33 7.19 -17.52 10.10
CA GLY A 33 7.04 -16.11 10.41
C GLY A 33 6.14 -15.33 9.45
N GLY A 34 5.30 -16.01 8.67
CA GLY A 34 4.22 -15.46 7.87
C GLY A 34 2.95 -15.18 8.66
N TYR A 35 1.80 -15.20 7.98
CA TYR A 35 0.49 -14.88 8.58
C TYR A 35 -0.59 -15.94 8.32
N GLU A 36 -0.33 -16.96 7.50
CA GLU A 36 -1.28 -18.04 7.15
C GLU A 36 -2.58 -17.57 6.51
N TRP A 37 -2.54 -16.48 5.75
CA TRP A 37 -3.77 -15.97 5.13
C TRP A 37 -4.22 -16.82 3.93
N PRO A 38 -5.53 -17.09 3.81
CA PRO A 38 -6.12 -17.64 2.59
C PRO A 38 -5.83 -16.76 1.37
N LEU A 39 -5.55 -17.38 0.22
CA LEU A 39 -5.13 -16.65 -0.99
C LEU A 39 -6.19 -15.66 -1.51
N ASP A 40 -7.47 -16.02 -1.41
CA ASP A 40 -8.61 -15.17 -1.77
C ASP A 40 -8.67 -13.92 -0.87
N ALA A 41 -8.53 -14.10 0.45
CA ALA A 41 -8.47 -12.98 1.40
C ALA A 41 -7.26 -12.06 1.13
N ILE A 42 -6.11 -12.61 0.73
CA ILE A 42 -4.94 -11.82 0.34
C ILE A 42 -5.22 -10.97 -0.90
N ASP A 43 -5.87 -11.55 -1.91
CA ASP A 43 -6.19 -10.83 -3.16
C ASP A 43 -7.17 -9.68 -2.91
N GLU A 44 -8.19 -9.89 -2.07
CA GLU A 44 -9.09 -8.82 -1.63
C GLU A 44 -8.35 -7.71 -0.85
N ALA A 45 -7.46 -8.10 0.06
CA ALA A 45 -6.65 -7.17 0.85
C ALA A 45 -5.74 -6.31 -0.03
N ILE A 46 -5.11 -6.89 -1.04
CA ILE A 46 -4.25 -6.19 -2.01
C ILE A 46 -5.07 -5.17 -2.81
N VAL A 47 -6.29 -5.53 -3.24
CA VAL A 47 -7.20 -4.59 -3.93
C VAL A 47 -7.55 -3.41 -3.01
N ALA A 48 -7.84 -3.68 -1.73
CA ALA A 48 -8.12 -2.65 -0.75
C ALA A 48 -6.89 -1.72 -0.53
N TYR A 49 -5.69 -2.29 -0.46
CA TYR A 49 -4.45 -1.51 -0.32
C TYR A 49 -4.17 -0.62 -1.54
N ARG A 50 -4.32 -1.14 -2.77
CA ARG A 50 -4.20 -0.31 -3.99
C ARG A 50 -5.21 0.83 -3.99
N THR A 51 -6.44 0.57 -3.55
CA THR A 51 -7.49 1.59 -3.43
C THR A 51 -7.11 2.67 -2.42
N PHE A 52 -6.52 2.27 -1.30
CA PHE A 52 -5.97 3.20 -0.31
C PHE A 52 -4.85 4.07 -0.91
N LEU A 53 -3.87 3.49 -1.60
CA LEU A 53 -2.78 4.25 -2.25
C LEU A 53 -3.31 5.28 -3.27
N LYS A 54 -4.31 4.92 -4.08
CA LYS A 54 -4.98 5.87 -4.99
C LYS A 54 -5.69 6.99 -4.23
N THR A 55 -6.22 6.70 -3.04
CA THR A 55 -6.86 7.72 -2.18
C THR A 55 -5.82 8.68 -1.61
N VAL A 56 -4.67 8.16 -1.17
CA VAL A 56 -3.50 8.97 -0.74
C VAL A 56 -3.07 9.92 -1.86
N LEU A 57 -2.90 9.41 -3.08
CA LEU A 57 -2.55 10.22 -4.25
C LEU A 57 -3.55 11.38 -4.46
N LYS A 58 -4.86 11.07 -4.53
CA LYS A 58 -5.91 12.09 -4.74
C LYS A 58 -5.92 13.17 -3.66
N LYS A 59 -5.67 12.80 -2.41
CA LYS A 59 -5.69 13.73 -1.27
C LYS A 59 -4.47 14.66 -1.27
N ARG A 60 -3.31 14.15 -1.72
CA ARG A 60 -2.09 14.94 -1.93
C ARG A 60 -2.27 15.95 -3.06
N GLU A 61 -2.85 15.54 -4.18
CA GLU A 61 -3.21 16.45 -5.28
C GLU A 61 -4.16 17.57 -4.81
N ALA A 62 -5.09 17.23 -3.92
CA ALA A 62 -6.00 18.19 -3.30
C ALA A 62 -5.38 19.02 -2.15
N LYS A 63 -4.08 18.84 -1.85
CA LYS A 63 -3.35 19.51 -0.76
C LYS A 63 -4.08 19.41 0.59
N SER A 64 -4.58 18.22 0.92
CA SER A 64 -5.31 17.97 2.16
C SER A 64 -4.38 17.40 3.23
N ASP A 65 -4.28 18.08 4.36
CA ASP A 65 -3.43 17.67 5.51
C ASP A 65 -4.07 16.61 6.41
N LYS A 66 -5.15 15.96 5.98
CA LYS A 66 -5.79 14.91 6.79
C LYS A 66 -4.94 13.64 6.76
N LEU A 67 -4.57 13.16 7.95
CA LEU A 67 -4.03 11.80 8.12
C LEU A 67 -5.01 10.80 7.52
N LEU A 68 -4.53 10.00 6.59
CA LEU A 68 -5.28 8.92 5.99
C LEU A 68 -4.92 7.62 6.68
N GLN A 69 -5.96 6.87 7.01
CA GLN A 69 -5.82 5.58 7.61
C GLN A 69 -6.61 4.60 6.75
N PRO A 70 -6.03 3.46 6.37
CA PRO A 70 -6.76 2.44 5.63
C PRO A 70 -7.80 1.75 6.53
N GLU A 71 -8.66 0.99 5.86
CA GLU A 71 -9.43 -0.09 6.50
C GLU A 71 -8.46 -1.15 7.05
N PRO A 72 -8.83 -1.90 8.11
CA PRO A 72 -7.92 -2.82 8.78
C PRO A 72 -7.22 -3.84 7.86
N ILE A 73 -7.92 -4.38 6.87
CA ILE A 73 -7.37 -5.38 5.97
C ILE A 73 -6.26 -4.82 5.06
N ALA A 74 -6.42 -3.57 4.59
CA ALA A 74 -5.42 -2.87 3.81
C ALA A 74 -4.25 -2.39 4.70
N ASP A 75 -4.50 -2.12 5.98
CA ASP A 75 -3.46 -1.77 6.94
C ASP A 75 -2.45 -2.91 7.13
N ILE A 76 -2.93 -4.16 7.19
CA ILE A 76 -2.07 -5.35 7.33
C ILE A 76 -1.17 -5.53 6.10
N VAL A 77 -1.70 -5.32 4.90
CA VAL A 77 -0.90 -5.33 3.66
C VAL A 77 0.14 -4.21 3.71
N TRP A 78 -0.24 -3.02 4.20
CA TRP A 78 0.70 -1.90 4.32
C TRP A 78 1.81 -2.17 5.33
N HIS A 79 1.48 -2.68 6.52
CA HIS A 79 2.45 -3.12 7.52
C HIS A 79 3.43 -4.12 6.92
N THR A 80 2.91 -5.13 6.23
CA THR A 80 3.72 -6.17 5.59
C THR A 80 4.61 -5.59 4.50
N HIS A 81 4.10 -4.65 3.70
CA HIS A 81 4.89 -3.96 2.68
C HIS A 81 6.05 -3.16 3.29
N ILE A 82 5.81 -2.42 4.39
CA ILE A 82 6.85 -1.65 5.10
C ILE A 82 8.01 -2.53 5.57
N LEU A 83 7.76 -3.79 5.94
CA LEU A 83 8.81 -4.73 6.36
C LEU A 83 9.84 -5.01 5.25
N PHE A 84 9.45 -4.87 3.98
CA PHE A 84 10.37 -4.91 2.84
C PHE A 84 10.96 -3.53 2.59
N THR A 85 11.68 -3.00 3.59
CA THR A 85 12.03 -1.58 3.73
C THR A 85 12.62 -0.93 2.48
N GLN A 86 13.57 -1.60 1.81
CA GLN A 86 14.16 -1.09 0.57
C GLN A 86 13.13 -0.99 -0.55
N LYS A 87 12.38 -2.06 -0.83
CA LYS A 87 11.35 -2.08 -1.86
C LYS A 87 10.24 -1.09 -1.56
N TYR A 88 9.78 -1.02 -0.30
CA TYR A 88 8.76 -0.06 0.10
C TYR A 88 9.23 1.39 -0.12
N HIS A 89 10.49 1.70 0.17
CA HIS A 89 11.05 3.02 -0.10
C HIS A 89 11.10 3.32 -1.60
N GLU A 90 11.60 2.39 -2.42
CA GLU A 90 11.66 2.53 -3.88
C GLU A 90 10.26 2.72 -4.50
N ASP A 91 9.29 1.92 -4.08
CA ASP A 91 7.90 2.02 -4.52
C ASP A 91 7.26 3.35 -4.11
N CYS A 92 7.53 3.83 -2.88
CA CYS A 92 7.06 5.14 -2.43
C CYS A 92 7.66 6.28 -3.27
N MET A 93 8.96 6.22 -3.57
CA MET A 93 9.62 7.21 -4.40
C MET A 93 9.08 7.20 -5.84
N ASP A 94 8.82 6.02 -6.42
CA ASP A 94 8.30 5.92 -7.79
C ASP A 94 6.84 6.41 -7.92
N ILE A 95 6.01 6.15 -6.91
CA ILE A 95 4.58 6.49 -6.94
C ILE A 95 4.33 7.91 -6.42
N PHE A 96 4.97 8.31 -5.33
CA PHE A 96 4.64 9.54 -4.61
C PHE A 96 5.76 10.59 -4.61
N GLY A 97 6.96 10.23 -5.07
CA GLY A 97 8.14 11.10 -5.01
C GLY A 97 8.70 11.30 -3.60
N GLU A 98 8.13 10.64 -2.59
CA GLU A 98 8.60 10.69 -1.20
C GLU A 98 8.13 9.46 -0.41
N TYR A 99 8.75 9.22 0.74
CA TYR A 99 8.37 8.15 1.65
C TYR A 99 7.02 8.44 2.32
N ILE A 100 6.07 7.49 2.22
CA ILE A 100 4.80 7.61 2.95
C ILE A 100 4.97 7.04 4.35
N HIS A 101 4.99 7.93 5.34
CA HIS A 101 5.06 7.55 6.75
C HIS A 101 3.74 6.93 7.20
N HIS A 102 3.84 5.82 7.92
CA HIS A 102 2.71 5.20 8.61
C HIS A 102 2.83 5.37 10.11
N GLN A 103 1.70 5.57 10.76
CA GLN A 103 1.56 5.49 12.21
C GLN A 103 0.47 4.45 12.51
N PRO A 104 0.84 3.29 13.08
CA PRO A 104 -0.13 2.26 13.45
C PRO A 104 -1.21 2.82 14.39
N LYS A 105 -2.46 2.44 14.14
CA LYS A 105 -3.55 2.74 15.07
C LYS A 105 -3.33 1.94 16.35
N ILE A 106 -3.29 2.64 17.48
CA ILE A 106 -3.39 2.02 18.80
C ILE A 106 -4.86 2.15 19.19
N ILE A 107 -5.56 1.01 19.25
CA ILE A 107 -6.94 0.99 19.78
C ILE A 107 -6.80 0.90 21.30
N SER A 108 -7.25 1.96 21.99
CA SER A 108 -7.36 2.03 23.45
C SER A 108 -8.81 2.04 23.88
#